data_AF-A0A357Z1F8-F1
#
_entry.id   AF-A0A357Z1F8-F1
#
_cell.length_a   1.000
_cell.length_b   1.000
_cell.length_c   1.000
_cell.angle_alpha   90.00
_cell.angle_beta   90.00
_cell.angle_gamma   90.00
#
_symmetry.space_group_name_H-M   'P 1'
#
loop_
_entity.id
_entity.type
_entity.pdbx_description
1 polymer ?
#
loop_
_entity_poly.entity_id
_entity_poly.type
_entity_poly.pdbx_seq_one_letter_code
_entity_poly.pdbx_strand_id
1 'polypeptide(L)'
;AGGSLAQVKAVAEKVVANVRSMGMAISPCTVPEAGKPSFTLKEDEMEIGIGIHGEPGTHREAIRPADEIVDQLLGKILADHPLKSGDEAAVMVNGLGATPMMELLIANRRVAHVLSSKGIRVAKTVVGNFMTSLEMGGFSISLLKLDAELKQLLLAPAETPAFVQF
;
A
#
# COMPACT_ATOMS: atom_id res chain seq x y z
N ALA A 1 9.00 8.51 22.52
CA ALA A 1 10.30 9.20 22.69
C ALA A 1 10.09 10.71 22.52
N GLY A 2 10.84 11.55 23.23
CA GLY A 2 10.74 13.03 23.18
C GLY A 2 11.78 13.67 22.26
N GLY A 3 11.86 13.24 21.00
CA GLY A 3 12.83 13.77 20.03
C GLY A 3 12.60 15.25 19.71
N SER A 4 13.69 15.98 19.40
CA SER A 4 13.58 17.37 18.94
C SER A 4 12.88 17.45 17.58
N LEU A 5 12.33 18.63 17.24
CA LEU A 5 11.68 18.86 15.94
C LEU A 5 12.60 18.52 14.76
N ALA A 6 13.89 18.82 14.86
CA ALA A 6 14.88 18.49 13.83
C ALA A 6 15.04 16.98 13.66
N GLN A 7 15.05 16.21 14.75
CA GLN A 7 15.13 14.75 14.70
C GLN A 7 13.84 14.15 14.13
N VAL A 8 12.68 14.65 14.53
CA VAL A 8 11.38 14.22 13.99
C VAL A 8 11.33 14.44 12.47
N LYS A 9 11.75 15.62 12.02
CA LYS A 9 11.84 15.94 10.59
C LYS A 9 12.76 14.97 9.85
N ALA A 10 13.97 14.73 10.38
CA ALA A 10 14.95 13.85 9.75
C ALA A 10 14.41 12.42 9.57
N VAL A 11 13.74 11.88 10.59
CA VAL A 11 13.09 10.56 10.50
C VAL A 11 11.96 10.57 9.48
N ALA A 12 11.11 11.60 9.47
CA ALA A 12 10.00 11.70 8.53
C ALA A 12 10.50 11.75 7.07
N GLU A 13 11.51 12.57 6.77
CA GLU A 13 12.14 12.66 5.45
C GLU A 13 12.78 11.33 5.04
N LYS A 14 13.40 10.63 5.99
CA LYS A 14 13.95 9.29 5.78
C LYS A 14 12.87 8.26 5.44
N VAL A 15 11.73 8.27 6.13
CA VAL A 15 10.59 7.41 5.79
C VAL A 15 10.08 7.73 4.39
N VAL A 16 9.87 9.01 4.06
CA VAL A 16 9.42 9.45 2.73
C VAL A 16 10.37 8.96 1.63
N ALA A 17 11.68 9.05 1.86
CA ALA A 17 12.68 8.60 0.89
C ALA A 17 12.66 7.07 0.67
N ASN A 18 12.27 6.28 1.67
CA ASN A 18 12.37 4.81 1.69
C ASN A 18 11.04 4.06 1.54
N VAL A 19 9.91 4.78 1.46
CA VAL A 19 8.59 4.19 1.19
C VAL A 19 8.24 4.31 -0.28
N ARG A 20 7.69 3.26 -0.87
CA ARG A 20 7.05 3.28 -2.19
C ARG A 20 5.72 2.56 -2.15
N SER A 21 4.76 3.13 -2.87
CA SER A 21 3.38 2.68 -2.88
C SER A 21 2.84 2.65 -4.31
N MET A 22 2.02 1.66 -4.60
CA MET A 22 1.25 1.62 -5.83
C MET A 22 -0.08 0.91 -5.58
N GLY A 23 -1.15 1.39 -6.19
CA GLY A 23 -2.49 0.81 -6.06
C GLY A 23 -3.21 0.64 -7.36
N MET A 24 -4.40 0.07 -7.27
CA MET A 24 -5.31 -0.18 -8.37
C MET A 24 -6.76 -0.09 -7.89
N ALA A 25 -7.68 0.19 -8.81
CA ALA A 25 -9.11 0.15 -8.56
C ALA A 25 -9.85 -0.63 -9.65
N ILE A 26 -10.91 -1.32 -9.23
CA ILE A 26 -11.88 -2.02 -10.08
C ILE A 26 -13.25 -1.33 -10.07
N SER A 27 -13.49 -0.43 -9.12
CA SER A 27 -14.69 0.40 -9.09
C SER A 27 -14.39 1.79 -8.53
N PRO A 28 -15.12 2.83 -8.97
CA PRO A 28 -14.94 4.20 -8.51
C PRO A 28 -15.54 4.42 -7.11
N CYS A 29 -15.29 5.61 -6.58
CA CYS A 29 -16.04 6.16 -5.46
C CYS A 29 -16.96 7.30 -5.92
N THR A 30 -17.95 7.62 -5.11
CA THR A 30 -18.91 8.70 -5.34
C THR A 30 -18.77 9.73 -4.25
N VAL A 31 -18.32 10.93 -4.61
CA VAL A 31 -18.35 12.07 -3.69
C VAL A 31 -19.82 12.44 -3.45
N PRO A 32 -20.33 12.46 -2.19
CA PRO A 32 -21.75 12.64 -1.91
C PRO A 32 -22.36 13.88 -2.57
N GLU A 33 -21.62 15.00 -2.55
CA GLU A 33 -22.05 16.27 -3.16
C GLU A 33 -22.18 16.19 -4.69
N ALA A 34 -21.31 15.42 -5.35
CA ALA A 34 -21.33 15.28 -6.80
C ALA A 34 -22.45 14.36 -7.28
N GLY A 35 -22.90 13.42 -6.44
CA GLY A 35 -23.98 12.46 -6.74
C GLY A 35 -23.70 11.51 -7.91
N LYS A 36 -22.46 11.47 -8.41
CA LYS A 36 -22.02 10.65 -9.53
C LYS A 36 -20.61 10.09 -9.30
N PRO A 37 -20.26 8.93 -9.91
CA PRO A 37 -18.93 8.34 -9.78
C PRO A 37 -17.79 9.29 -10.20
N SER A 38 -16.65 9.22 -9.51
CA SER A 38 -15.46 10.03 -9.79
C SER A 38 -14.82 9.71 -11.14
N PHE A 39 -14.97 8.47 -11.61
CA PHE A 39 -14.60 8.00 -12.94
C PHE A 39 -15.49 6.81 -13.34
N THR A 40 -15.36 6.36 -14.59
CA THR A 40 -16.05 5.17 -15.10
C THR A 40 -15.05 4.12 -15.55
N LEU A 41 -15.33 2.85 -15.21
CA LEU A 41 -14.67 1.65 -15.71
C LEU A 41 -15.74 0.71 -16.28
N LYS A 42 -15.35 -0.10 -17.26
CA LYS A 42 -16.17 -1.27 -17.63
C LYS A 42 -16.09 -2.32 -16.53
N GLU A 43 -17.05 -3.24 -16.52
CA GLU A 43 -17.12 -4.32 -15.52
C GLU A 43 -15.88 -5.23 -15.52
N ASP A 44 -15.21 -5.35 -16.67
CA ASP A 44 -14.00 -6.15 -16.86
C ASP A 44 -12.70 -5.31 -16.84
N GLU A 45 -12.77 -4.04 -16.43
CA GLU A 45 -11.65 -3.10 -16.48
C GLU A 45 -11.16 -2.71 -15.07
N MET A 46 -9.87 -2.44 -14.97
CA MET A 46 -9.23 -1.88 -13.78
C MET A 46 -8.33 -0.70 -14.15
N GLU A 47 -8.19 0.24 -13.22
CA GLU A 47 -7.30 1.40 -13.31
C GLU A 47 -6.04 1.15 -12.47
N ILE A 48 -4.86 1.22 -13.09
CA ILE A 48 -3.57 0.97 -12.44
C ILE A 48 -2.90 2.28 -12.06
N GLY A 49 -2.50 2.41 -10.80
CA GLY A 49 -1.82 3.60 -10.27
C GLY A 49 -2.77 4.74 -9.93
N ILE A 50 -4.04 4.42 -9.64
CA ILE A 50 -5.08 5.40 -9.33
C ILE A 50 -4.78 6.20 -8.05
N GLY A 51 -5.15 7.48 -8.05
CA GLY A 51 -5.10 8.34 -6.87
C GLY A 51 -6.24 8.11 -5.87
N ILE A 52 -6.05 8.59 -4.63
CA ILE A 52 -7.03 8.41 -3.54
C ILE A 52 -8.27 9.32 -3.66
N HIS A 53 -8.32 10.24 -4.63
CA HIS A 53 -9.51 11.03 -4.94
C HIS A 53 -10.13 10.61 -6.28
N GLY A 54 -9.71 9.47 -6.84
CA GLY A 54 -10.14 9.00 -8.16
C GLY A 54 -9.43 9.71 -9.31
N GLU A 55 -8.27 10.34 -9.06
CA GLU A 55 -7.44 10.87 -10.13
C GLU A 55 -6.98 9.74 -11.06
N PRO A 56 -6.95 9.97 -12.40
CA PRO A 56 -6.54 8.96 -13.36
C PRO A 56 -5.21 8.32 -13.01
N GLY A 57 -5.15 7.00 -13.18
CA GLY A 57 -3.93 6.26 -12.98
C GLY A 57 -2.97 6.39 -14.14
N THR A 58 -2.02 5.48 -14.20
CA THR A 58 -1.07 5.36 -15.31
C THR A 58 -1.71 4.83 -16.59
N HIS A 59 -2.66 3.90 -16.45
CA HIS A 59 -3.40 3.28 -17.56
C HIS A 59 -4.56 2.42 -17.03
N ARG A 60 -5.42 2.02 -17.96
CA ARG A 60 -6.48 1.04 -17.76
C ARG A 60 -6.18 -0.24 -18.49
N GLU A 61 -6.65 -1.34 -17.95
CA GLU A 61 -6.50 -2.66 -18.55
C GLU A 61 -7.57 -3.63 -18.03
N ALA A 62 -7.66 -4.81 -18.66
CA ALA A 62 -8.59 -5.83 -18.21
C ALA A 62 -8.23 -6.36 -16.81
N ILE A 63 -9.24 -6.67 -15.99
CA ILE A 63 -9.06 -7.31 -14.69
C ILE A 63 -8.34 -8.65 -14.87
N ARG A 64 -7.37 -8.91 -14.01
CA ARG A 64 -6.55 -10.14 -14.03
C ARG A 64 -6.62 -10.87 -12.68
N PRO A 65 -6.14 -12.12 -12.58
CA PRO A 65 -6.00 -12.79 -11.30
C PRO A 65 -5.21 -11.94 -10.28
N ALA A 66 -5.61 -11.98 -9.02
CA ALA A 66 -5.02 -11.16 -7.95
C ALA A 66 -3.48 -11.29 -7.88
N ASP A 67 -2.93 -12.48 -8.13
CA ASP A 67 -1.49 -12.71 -8.11
C ASP A 67 -0.76 -11.89 -9.20
N GLU A 68 -1.33 -11.79 -10.39
CA GLU A 68 -0.76 -11.02 -11.50
C GLU A 68 -0.84 -9.52 -11.21
N ILE A 69 -1.94 -9.06 -10.61
CA ILE A 69 -2.11 -7.68 -10.19
C ILE A 69 -1.03 -7.32 -9.15
N VAL A 70 -0.86 -8.15 -8.13
CA VAL A 70 0.16 -7.94 -7.09
C VAL A 70 1.57 -7.93 -7.69
N ASP A 71 1.87 -8.85 -8.61
CA ASP A 71 3.17 -8.91 -9.30
C ASP A 71 3.44 -7.63 -10.10
N GLN A 72 2.43 -7.10 -10.78
CA GLN A 72 2.53 -5.85 -11.52
C GLN A 72 2.79 -4.65 -10.61
N LEU A 73 2.01 -4.52 -9.53
CA LEU A 73 2.18 -3.44 -8.55
C LEU A 73 3.57 -3.51 -7.88
N LEU A 74 3.97 -4.68 -7.39
CA LEU A 74 5.29 -4.89 -6.79
C LEU A 74 6.42 -4.70 -7.79
N GLY A 75 6.23 -5.10 -9.05
CA GLY A 75 7.22 -4.90 -10.10
C GLY A 75 7.57 -3.43 -10.28
N LYS A 76 6.57 -2.55 -10.27
CA LYS A 76 6.78 -1.09 -10.34
C LYS A 76 7.43 -0.53 -9.07
N ILE A 77 6.94 -0.94 -7.90
CA ILE A 77 7.50 -0.53 -6.60
C ILE A 77 9.00 -0.88 -6.51
N LEU A 78 9.36 -2.13 -6.84
CA LEU A 78 10.73 -2.63 -6.73
C LEU A 78 11.65 -2.10 -7.85
N ALA A 79 11.09 -1.69 -8.99
CA ALA A 79 11.86 -1.03 -10.04
C ALA A 79 12.30 0.39 -9.63
N ASP A 80 11.45 1.11 -8.90
CA ASP A 80 11.76 2.47 -8.42
C ASP A 80 12.60 2.47 -7.14
N HIS A 81 12.36 1.53 -6.22
CA HIS A 81 13.16 1.35 -5.01
C HIS A 81 13.65 -0.11 -4.87
N PRO A 82 14.85 -0.43 -5.38
CA PRO A 82 15.33 -1.80 -5.41
C PRO A 82 15.72 -2.28 -4.01
N LEU A 83 14.83 -3.06 -3.40
CA LEU A 83 15.15 -3.95 -2.28
C LEU A 83 15.97 -5.14 -2.80
N LYS A 84 17.05 -5.47 -2.09
CA LYS A 84 17.97 -6.56 -2.43
C LYS A 84 17.80 -7.71 -1.45
N SER A 85 18.26 -8.90 -1.85
CA SER A 85 18.34 -10.04 -0.94
C SER A 85 19.13 -9.67 0.33
N GLY A 86 18.57 -9.99 1.50
CA GLY A 86 19.11 -9.64 2.81
C GLY A 86 18.56 -8.35 3.42
N ASP A 87 17.98 -7.46 2.60
CA ASP A 87 17.26 -6.27 3.09
C ASP A 87 16.05 -6.68 3.94
N GLU A 88 15.61 -5.74 4.76
CA GLU A 88 14.41 -5.86 5.58
C GLU A 88 13.40 -4.78 5.20
N ALA A 89 12.11 -5.13 5.21
CA ALA A 89 11.04 -4.21 4.85
C ALA A 89 9.83 -4.36 5.78
N ALA A 90 9.01 -3.30 5.85
CA ALA A 90 7.64 -3.38 6.32
C ALA A 90 6.69 -3.32 5.13
N VAL A 91 5.56 -4.03 5.27
CA VAL A 91 4.52 -4.16 4.24
C VAL A 91 3.22 -3.58 4.77
N MET A 92 2.55 -2.79 3.95
CA MET A 92 1.15 -2.41 4.13
C MET A 92 0.36 -2.83 2.90
N VAL A 93 -0.68 -3.65 3.09
CA VAL A 93 -1.71 -3.91 2.09
C VAL A 93 -2.96 -3.16 2.52
N ASN A 94 -3.27 -2.09 1.81
CA ASN A 94 -4.31 -1.13 2.16
C ASN A 94 -5.51 -1.26 1.22
N GLY A 95 -6.70 -1.51 1.75
CA GLY A 95 -7.94 -1.42 0.98
C GLY A 95 -8.35 0.03 0.74
N LEU A 96 -8.91 0.31 -0.44
CA LEU A 96 -9.38 1.65 -0.82
C LEU A 96 -10.82 1.93 -0.35
N GLY A 97 -11.47 1.00 0.36
CA GLY A 97 -12.81 1.19 0.87
C GLY A 97 -13.61 -0.10 0.84
N ALA A 98 -14.09 -0.47 -0.34
CA ALA A 98 -15.03 -1.57 -0.53
C ALA A 98 -14.40 -2.95 -0.73
N THR A 99 -13.06 -3.06 -0.82
CA THR A 99 -12.40 -4.37 -0.97
C THR A 99 -12.49 -5.19 0.32
N PRO A 100 -13.07 -6.40 0.30
CA PRO A 100 -13.18 -7.26 1.46
C PRO A 100 -11.83 -7.65 2.07
N MET A 101 -11.79 -7.80 3.40
CA MET A 101 -10.57 -8.24 4.11
C MET A 101 -10.01 -9.56 3.55
N MET A 102 -10.86 -10.50 3.14
CA MET A 102 -10.40 -11.76 2.54
C MET A 102 -9.61 -11.55 1.25
N GLU A 103 -9.98 -10.57 0.43
CA GLU A 103 -9.28 -10.25 -0.82
C GLU A 103 -7.95 -9.55 -0.54
N LEU A 104 -7.92 -8.65 0.46
CA LEU A 104 -6.67 -8.05 0.93
C LEU A 104 -5.68 -9.12 1.45
N LEU A 105 -6.18 -10.15 2.13
CA LEU A 105 -5.35 -11.27 2.59
C LEU A 105 -4.85 -12.16 1.43
N ILE A 106 -5.64 -12.32 0.36
CA ILE A 106 -5.20 -12.99 -0.88
C ILE A 106 -4.06 -12.19 -1.52
N ALA A 107 -4.20 -10.86 -1.63
CA ALA A 107 -3.15 -10.00 -2.14
C ALA A 107 -1.89 -10.08 -1.27
N ASN A 108 -2.05 -10.02 0.06
CA ASN A 108 -0.94 -10.13 1.01
C ASN A 108 -0.20 -11.48 0.92
N ARG A 109 -0.92 -12.60 0.71
CA ARG A 109 -0.30 -13.91 0.47
C ARG A 109 0.68 -13.84 -0.70
N ARG A 110 0.30 -13.20 -1.81
CA ARG A 110 1.18 -13.03 -2.96
C ARG A 110 2.35 -12.09 -2.65
N VAL A 111 2.11 -10.98 -1.95
CA VAL A 111 3.18 -10.06 -1.53
C VAL A 111 4.26 -10.80 -0.72
N ALA A 112 3.84 -11.60 0.27
CA ALA A 112 4.76 -12.40 1.08
C ALA A 112 5.59 -13.38 0.23
N HIS A 113 4.96 -14.07 -0.73
CA HIS A 113 5.65 -15.00 -1.63
C HIS A 113 6.69 -14.30 -2.50
N VAL A 114 6.33 -13.17 -3.13
CA VAL A 114 7.24 -12.41 -3.99
C VAL A 114 8.44 -11.90 -3.20
N LEU A 115 8.23 -11.29 -2.03
CA LEU A 115 9.32 -10.77 -1.20
C LEU A 115 10.24 -11.89 -0.69
N SER A 116 9.66 -13.01 -0.24
CA SER A 116 10.42 -14.19 0.20
C SER A 116 11.28 -14.77 -0.93
N SER A 117 10.73 -14.91 -2.14
CA SER A 117 11.47 -15.41 -3.31
C SER A 117 12.66 -14.52 -3.71
N LYS A 118 12.64 -13.24 -3.31
CA LYS A 118 13.71 -12.26 -3.55
C LYS A 118 14.69 -12.17 -2.37
N GLY A 119 14.52 -12.98 -1.32
CA GLY A 119 15.36 -12.95 -0.12
C GLY A 119 15.16 -11.71 0.76
N ILE A 120 14.02 -11.03 0.64
CA ILE A 120 13.69 -9.85 1.44
C ILE A 120 12.99 -10.31 2.72
N ARG A 121 13.47 -9.85 3.88
CA ARG A 121 12.85 -10.14 5.18
C ARG A 121 11.74 -9.15 5.46
N VAL A 122 10.57 -9.64 5.88
CA VAL A 122 9.46 -8.78 6.28
C VAL A 122 9.43 -8.69 7.81
N ALA A 123 9.71 -7.51 8.36
CA ALA A 123 9.70 -7.28 9.81
C ALA A 123 8.29 -7.12 10.36
N LYS A 124 7.40 -6.52 9.55
CA LYS A 124 6.03 -6.21 9.94
C LYS A 124 5.14 -6.15 8.70
N THR A 125 3.95 -6.74 8.82
CA THR A 125 2.89 -6.61 7.82
C THR A 125 1.65 -6.05 8.51
N VAL A 126 1.00 -5.08 7.86
CA VAL A 126 -0.34 -4.60 8.24
C VAL A 126 -1.28 -4.72 7.04
N VAL A 127 -2.48 -5.23 7.28
CA VAL A 127 -3.50 -5.46 6.25
C VAL A 127 -4.82 -4.90 6.73
N GLY A 128 -5.48 -4.07 5.92
CA GLY A 128 -6.76 -3.46 6.26
C GLY A 128 -7.00 -2.14 5.55
N ASN A 129 -7.94 -1.35 6.06
CA ASN A 129 -8.29 -0.04 5.50
C ASN A 129 -7.63 1.05 6.36
N PHE A 130 -6.52 1.61 5.88
CA PHE A 130 -5.74 2.64 6.58
C PHE A 130 -5.85 4.01 5.91
N MET A 131 -5.92 4.03 4.58
CA MET A 131 -6.09 5.22 3.74
C MET A 131 -7.04 4.87 2.59
N THR A 132 -8.32 5.11 2.80
CA THR A 132 -9.41 4.77 1.87
C THR A 132 -9.73 5.93 0.91
N SER A 133 -10.50 5.63 -0.13
CA SER A 133 -11.20 6.57 -0.99
C SER A 133 -12.70 6.25 -0.97
N LEU A 134 -13.39 6.62 0.12
CA LEU A 134 -14.79 6.31 0.36
C LEU A 134 -15.10 4.81 0.12
N GLU A 135 -15.99 4.48 -0.83
CA GLU A 135 -16.39 3.13 -1.21
C GLU A 135 -15.62 2.57 -2.43
N MET A 136 -14.48 3.15 -2.80
CA MET A 136 -13.68 2.66 -3.93
C MET A 136 -13.29 1.18 -3.73
N GLY A 137 -13.57 0.36 -4.74
CA GLY A 137 -13.12 -1.02 -4.82
C GLY A 137 -11.71 -1.07 -5.40
N GLY A 138 -10.75 -1.52 -4.60
CA GLY A 138 -9.35 -1.54 -4.97
C GLY A 138 -8.43 -1.64 -3.75
N PHE A 139 -7.15 -1.79 -4.01
CA PHE A 139 -6.14 -1.84 -2.95
C PHE A 139 -4.83 -1.20 -3.39
N SER A 140 -4.00 -0.84 -2.41
CA SER A 140 -2.63 -0.41 -2.61
C SER A 140 -1.66 -1.24 -1.77
N ILE A 141 -0.44 -1.37 -2.28
CA ILE A 141 0.67 -2.00 -1.59
C ILE A 141 1.70 -0.92 -1.31
N SER A 142 2.18 -0.85 -0.08
CA SER A 142 3.33 -0.01 0.30
C SER A 142 4.45 -0.86 0.87
N LEU A 143 5.67 -0.62 0.41
CA LEU A 143 6.89 -1.18 0.98
C LEU A 143 7.73 -0.05 1.59
N LEU A 144 8.08 -0.21 2.86
CA LEU A 144 9.05 0.65 3.54
C LEU A 144 10.33 -0.14 3.76
N LYS A 145 11.43 0.27 3.13
CA LYS A 145 12.76 -0.28 3.43
C LYS A 145 13.15 0.09 4.85
N LEU A 146 13.58 -0.89 5.63
CA LEU A 146 13.95 -0.69 7.03
C LEU A 146 15.46 -0.73 7.23
N ASP A 147 15.92 0.19 8.07
CA ASP A 147 17.15 0.01 8.82
C ASP A 147 16.83 -0.15 10.31
N ALA A 148 17.86 -0.21 11.15
CA ALA A 148 17.71 -0.43 12.59
C ALA A 148 16.84 0.64 13.26
N GLU A 149 17.00 1.92 12.89
CA GLU A 149 16.25 3.02 13.48
C GLU A 149 14.78 2.97 13.08
N LEU A 150 14.50 2.84 11.77
CA LEU A 150 13.11 2.80 11.29
C LEU A 150 12.39 1.56 11.83
N LYS A 151 13.07 0.42 11.91
CA LYS A 151 12.51 -0.80 12.51
C LYS A 151 12.15 -0.60 13.98
N GLN A 152 13.07 -0.01 14.76
CA GLN A 152 12.81 0.25 16.17
C GLN A 152 11.62 1.19 16.36
N LEU A 153 11.54 2.27 15.58
CA LEU A 153 10.44 3.24 15.66
C LEU A 153 9.11 2.65 15.19
N LEU A 154 9.12 1.86 14.12
CA LEU A 154 7.92 1.18 13.61
C LEU A 154 7.35 0.16 14.60
N LEU A 155 8.21 -0.50 15.38
CA LEU A 155 7.83 -1.51 16.37
C LEU A 155 7.56 -0.92 17.77
N ALA A 156 7.71 0.40 17.95
CA ALA A 156 7.41 1.05 19.22
C ALA A 156 5.90 1.03 19.53
N PRO A 157 5.47 0.96 20.80
CA PRO A 157 4.06 0.96 21.15
C PRO A 157 3.30 2.17 20.60
N ALA A 158 2.07 1.95 20.16
CA ALA A 158 1.17 2.99 19.66
C ALA A 158 -0.27 2.64 20.03
N GLU A 159 -1.03 3.63 20.47
CA GLU A 159 -2.45 3.47 20.84
C GLU A 159 -3.26 4.58 20.18
N THR A 160 -3.88 4.25 19.05
CA THR A 160 -4.72 5.15 18.27
C THR A 160 -6.01 4.44 17.84
N PRO A 161 -7.08 5.17 17.47
CA PRO A 161 -8.36 4.54 17.12
C PRO A 161 -8.28 3.50 15.99
N ALA A 162 -7.33 3.64 15.06
CA ALA A 162 -7.19 2.79 13.89
C ALA A 162 -5.88 1.98 13.87
N PHE A 163 -5.03 2.11 14.89
CA PHE A 163 -3.77 1.38 14.99
C PHE A 163 -3.35 1.23 16.45
N VAL A 164 -3.32 -0.02 16.92
CA VAL A 164 -2.87 -0.40 18.26
C VAL A 164 -1.71 -1.39 18.14
N GLN A 165 -0.61 -1.12 18.85
CA GLN A 165 0.58 -1.94 18.90
C GLN A 165 1.18 -1.85 20.32
N PHE A 166 1.47 -3.01 20.91
CA PHE A 166 2.04 -3.13 22.25
C PHE A 166 3.49 -3.61 22.19
#